data_AF-A0A7C4BFW8-F1
#
_entry.id   AF-A0A7C4BFW8-F1
#
_cell.length_a   1.000
_cell.length_b   1.000
_cell.length_c   1.000
_cell.angle_alpha   90.00
_cell.angle_beta   90.00
_cell.angle_gamma   90.00
#
_symmetry.space_group_name_H-M   'P 1'
#
loop_
_entity.id
_entity.type
_entity.pdbx_description
1 polymer ?
#
loop_
_entity_poly.entity_id
_entity_poly.type
_entity_poly.pdbx_seq_one_letter_code
_entity_poly.pdbx_strand_id
1 'polypeptide(L)'
;MKLVVTCRNFLSSRQTYLAIRRLLPRAEIRHSGFRGVFVVEAEGEPMELARELNRCPSVGRAVPVMAETTSDPEGVKRAALRVSELVGRGESFSFRLHKRGSHRLEKPTPELEREIGAELQKAIEQRTGVKPEVELETPDVEISAEVLGPLTYVGILRGSWSFRARKR
;
A
#
# COMPACT_ATOMS: atom_id res chain seq x y z
N MET A 1 -9.81 -0.60 11.92
CA MET A 1 -8.85 -0.14 10.91
C MET A 1 -7.60 -0.98 10.98
N LYS A 2 -7.04 -1.28 9.81
CA LYS A 2 -5.91 -2.19 9.63
C LYS A 2 -4.83 -1.47 8.82
N LEU A 3 -3.57 -1.69 9.15
CA LEU A 3 -2.42 -1.23 8.39
C LEU A 3 -1.51 -2.42 8.07
N VAL A 4 -0.89 -2.39 6.89
CA VAL A 4 0.27 -3.24 6.60
C VAL A 4 1.52 -2.39 6.76
N VAL A 5 2.39 -2.76 7.69
CA VAL A 5 3.62 -2.03 7.98
C VAL A 5 4.83 -2.87 7.61
N THR A 6 5.67 -2.35 6.74
CA THR A 6 6.93 -2.96 6.32
C THR A 6 8.12 -2.23 6.95
N CYS A 7 9.18 -2.98 7.24
CA CYS A 7 10.45 -2.43 7.72
C CYS A 7 11.26 -1.87 6.56
N ARG A 8 12.08 -0.85 6.81
CA ARG A 8 12.96 -0.27 5.79
C ARG A 8 14.01 -1.26 5.30
N ASN A 9 14.50 -2.09 6.21
CA ASN A 9 15.39 -3.21 5.91
C ASN A 9 15.20 -4.34 6.95
N PHE A 10 15.73 -5.53 6.66
CA PHE A 10 15.56 -6.71 7.53
C PHE A 10 16.19 -6.57 8.93
N LEU A 11 17.13 -5.65 9.11
CA LEU A 11 17.77 -5.37 10.40
C LEU A 11 16.90 -4.44 11.27
N SER A 12 16.08 -3.60 10.64
CA SER A 12 15.20 -2.63 11.30
C SER A 12 13.90 -3.23 11.88
N SER A 13 13.74 -4.55 11.88
CA SER A 13 12.49 -5.21 12.29
C SER A 13 12.12 -4.93 13.74
N ARG A 14 13.10 -4.95 14.65
CA ARG A 14 12.87 -4.66 16.07
C ARG A 14 12.54 -3.18 16.27
N GLN A 15 13.26 -2.28 15.62
CA GLN A 15 13.02 -0.84 15.68
C GLN A 15 11.64 -0.49 15.13
N THR A 16 11.21 -1.13 14.04
CA THR A 16 9.88 -0.95 13.45
C THR A 16 8.79 -1.39 14.41
N TYR A 17 8.93 -2.57 15.02
CA TYR A 17 7.99 -3.03 16.04
C TYR A 17 7.87 -2.04 17.21
N LEU A 18 9.00 -1.54 17.71
CA LEU A 18 9.03 -0.54 18.79
C LEU A 18 8.40 0.79 18.37
N ALA A 19 8.61 1.22 17.12
CA ALA A 19 7.98 2.42 16.59
C ALA A 19 6.46 2.29 16.53
N ILE A 20 5.94 1.14 16.06
CA ILE A 20 4.50 0.83 16.08
C ILE A 20 3.98 0.85 17.52
N ARG A 21 4.64 0.19 18.47
CA ARG A 21 4.22 0.17 19.87
C ARG A 21 4.26 1.54 20.55
N ARG A 22 5.20 2.40 20.17
CA ARG A 22 5.32 3.75 20.72
C ARG A 22 4.21 4.67 20.21
N LEU A 23 3.93 4.64 18.91
CA LEU A 23 2.90 5.48 18.29
C LEU A 23 1.48 4.94 18.57
N LEU A 24 1.33 3.63 18.54
CA LEU A 24 0.06 2.92 18.67
C LEU A 24 0.12 1.93 19.85
N PRO A 25 0.13 2.41 21.11
CA PRO A 25 0.35 1.56 22.28
C PRO A 25 -0.72 0.48 22.46
N ARG A 26 -1.96 0.77 22.03
CA ARG A 26 -3.10 -0.15 22.11
C ARG A 26 -3.28 -1.02 20.85
N ALA A 27 -2.39 -0.90 19.87
CA ALA A 27 -2.51 -1.70 18.65
C ALA A 27 -2.34 -3.19 18.91
N GLU A 28 -3.16 -4.00 18.25
CA GLU A 28 -2.87 -5.40 18.03
C GLU A 28 -1.88 -5.51 16.86
N ILE A 29 -0.72 -6.12 17.12
CA ILE A 29 0.32 -6.32 16.11
C ILE A 29 0.42 -7.80 15.82
N ARG A 30 0.01 -8.21 14.62
CA ARG A 30 0.15 -9.57 14.12
C ARG A 30 1.35 -9.68 13.20
N HIS A 31 2.11 -10.76 13.38
CA HIS A 31 3.13 -11.14 12.41
C HIS A 31 2.43 -11.66 11.15
N SER A 32 2.83 -11.16 9.99
CA SER A 32 2.26 -11.59 8.70
C SER A 32 2.75 -12.97 8.24
N GLY A 33 3.68 -13.59 8.96
CA GLY A 33 4.46 -14.74 8.49
C GLY A 33 5.68 -14.36 7.63
N PHE A 34 5.82 -13.09 7.25
CA PHE A 34 6.98 -12.59 6.49
C PHE A 34 7.84 -11.66 7.34
N ARG A 35 9.16 -11.87 7.30
CA ARG A 35 10.11 -11.09 8.08
C ARG A 35 9.99 -9.61 7.72
N GLY A 36 9.85 -8.79 8.76
CA GLY A 36 9.76 -7.34 8.62
C GLY A 36 8.44 -6.82 8.04
N VAL A 37 7.39 -7.63 8.06
CA VAL A 37 6.03 -7.23 7.64
C VAL A 37 5.04 -7.53 8.77
N PHE A 38 4.31 -6.50 9.19
CA PHE A 38 3.33 -6.55 10.27
C PHE A 38 1.96 -6.18 9.76
N VAL A 39 0.94 -6.87 10.26
CA VAL A 39 -0.46 -6.45 10.15
C VAL A 39 -0.83 -5.81 11.49
N VAL A 40 -1.24 -4.55 11.46
CA VAL A 40 -1.50 -3.74 12.65
C VAL A 40 -2.96 -3.34 12.67
N GLU A 41 -3.66 -3.63 13.76
CA GLU A 41 -5.02 -3.17 14.01
C GLU A 41 -5.01 -2.23 15.21
N ALA A 42 -5.47 -0.99 15.03
CA ALA A 42 -5.31 0.07 16.04
C ALA A 42 -6.36 1.15 15.88
N GLU A 43 -7.03 1.60 16.95
CA GLU A 43 -8.05 2.67 16.89
C GLU A 43 -7.53 3.98 16.28
N GLY A 44 -8.36 4.65 15.46
CA GLY A 44 -8.05 5.94 14.84
C GLY A 44 -8.37 5.99 13.34
N GLU A 45 -8.05 7.12 12.72
CA GLU A 45 -8.22 7.32 11.27
C GLU A 45 -7.03 6.67 10.52
N PRO A 46 -7.26 5.69 9.63
CA PRO A 46 -6.20 4.90 9.01
C PRO A 46 -5.13 5.74 8.28
N MET A 47 -5.52 6.78 7.55
CA MET A 47 -4.60 7.61 6.76
C MET A 47 -3.68 8.43 7.65
N GLU A 48 -4.19 8.98 8.75
CA GLU A 48 -3.42 9.71 9.74
C GLU A 48 -2.38 8.81 10.42
N LEU A 49 -2.80 7.64 10.88
CA LEU A 49 -1.89 6.66 11.50
C LEU A 49 -0.81 6.19 10.53
N ALA A 50 -1.19 5.92 9.28
CA ALA A 50 -0.25 5.57 8.22
C ALA A 50 0.76 6.70 7.98
N ARG A 51 0.30 7.94 7.87
CA ARG A 51 1.16 9.12 7.67
C ARG A 51 2.18 9.27 8.79
N GLU A 52 1.79 9.08 10.05
CA GLU A 52 2.71 9.16 11.19
C GLU A 52 3.75 8.04 11.18
N LEU A 53 3.32 6.79 10.91
CA LEU A 53 4.24 5.66 10.83
C LEU A 53 5.23 5.81 9.67
N ASN A 54 4.82 6.33 8.50
CA ASN A 54 5.70 6.54 7.36
C ASN A 54 6.81 7.59 7.63
N ARG A 55 6.68 8.43 8.67
CA ARG A 55 7.75 9.35 9.11
C ARG A 55 8.83 8.67 9.96
N CYS A 56 8.58 7.45 10.45
CA CYS A 56 9.54 6.74 11.29
C CYS A 56 10.72 6.20 10.45
N PRO A 57 11.98 6.47 10.84
CA PRO A 57 13.15 6.02 10.07
C PRO A 57 13.29 4.49 9.91
N SER A 58 12.74 3.70 10.83
CA SER A 58 12.75 2.24 10.74
C SER A 58 11.65 1.69 9.82
N VAL A 59 10.56 2.45 9.65
CA VAL A 59 9.44 2.06 8.78
C VAL A 59 9.87 2.25 7.33
N GLY A 60 9.65 1.21 6.54
CA GLY A 60 9.78 1.25 5.09
C GLY A 60 8.53 1.86 4.49
N ARG A 61 7.37 1.27 4.81
CA ARG A 61 6.05 1.71 4.38
C ARG A 61 5.01 1.36 5.42
N ALA A 62 4.04 2.23 5.67
CA ALA A 62 2.81 1.91 6.40
C ALA A 62 1.61 2.17 5.48
N VAL A 63 1.02 1.10 4.96
CA VAL A 63 -0.11 1.16 4.03
C VAL A 63 -1.42 1.03 4.83
N PRO A 64 -2.29 2.05 4.83
CA PRO A 64 -3.62 1.93 5.42
C PRO A 64 -4.48 1.02 4.53
N VAL A 65 -5.03 -0.04 5.12
CA VAL A 65 -5.84 -1.02 4.38
C VAL A 65 -7.24 -0.44 4.15
N MET A 66 -7.58 -0.24 2.88
CA MET A 66 -8.88 0.26 2.42
C MET A 66 -9.76 -0.86 1.84
N ALA A 67 -9.13 -1.94 1.37
CA ALA A 67 -9.81 -3.15 0.93
C ALA A 67 -8.98 -4.40 1.25
N GLU A 68 -9.67 -5.49 1.53
CA GLU A 68 -9.08 -6.82 1.71
C GLU A 68 -9.74 -7.78 0.72
N THR A 69 -8.93 -8.64 0.09
CA THR A 69 -9.40 -9.59 -0.92
C THR A 69 -8.57 -10.86 -0.92
N THR A 70 -9.06 -11.90 -1.56
CA THR A 70 -8.26 -13.08 -1.92
C THR A 70 -7.16 -12.71 -2.91
N SER A 71 -6.00 -13.36 -2.78
CA SER A 71 -4.82 -13.16 -3.63
C SER A 71 -4.94 -13.86 -4.99
N ASP A 72 -5.90 -13.42 -5.78
CA ASP A 72 -6.13 -13.81 -7.16
C ASP A 72 -6.29 -12.57 -8.07
N PRO A 73 -6.08 -12.70 -9.39
CA PRO A 73 -6.04 -11.54 -10.29
C PRO A 73 -7.29 -10.67 -10.25
N GLU A 74 -8.46 -11.30 -10.19
CA GLU A 74 -9.75 -10.60 -10.23
C GLU A 74 -10.05 -9.91 -8.90
N GLY A 75 -9.80 -10.58 -7.78
CA GLY A 75 -9.91 -10.01 -6.44
C GLY A 75 -9.07 -8.76 -6.28
N VAL A 76 -7.78 -8.83 -6.63
CA VAL A 76 -6.85 -7.70 -6.56
C VAL A 76 -7.29 -6.55 -7.45
N LYS A 77 -7.68 -6.83 -8.70
CA LYS A 77 -8.17 -5.81 -9.63
C LYS A 77 -9.40 -5.07 -9.07
N ARG A 78 -10.40 -5.79 -8.57
CA ARG A 78 -11.62 -5.18 -7.98
C ARG A 78 -11.30 -4.35 -6.74
N ALA A 79 -10.45 -4.86 -5.85
CA ALA A 79 -10.02 -4.11 -4.67
C ALA A 79 -9.26 -2.83 -5.06
N ALA A 80 -8.34 -2.91 -6.02
CA ALA A 80 -7.61 -1.75 -6.54
C ALA A 80 -8.54 -0.71 -7.19
N LEU A 81 -9.54 -1.15 -7.97
CA LEU A 81 -10.53 -0.25 -8.58
C LEU A 81 -11.31 0.54 -7.52
N ARG A 82 -11.78 -0.13 -6.47
CA ARG A 82 -12.46 0.53 -5.33
C ARG A 82 -11.53 1.54 -4.64
N VAL A 83 -10.27 1.17 -4.43
CA VAL A 83 -9.29 2.05 -3.77
C VAL A 83 -8.89 3.23 -4.65
N SER A 84 -9.02 3.11 -5.98
CA SER A 84 -8.71 4.19 -6.93
C SER A 84 -9.67 5.39 -6.85
N GLU A 85 -10.82 5.23 -6.19
CA GLU A 85 -11.72 6.34 -5.86
C GLU A 85 -11.06 7.41 -5.00
N LEU A 86 -10.03 7.04 -4.24
CA LEU A 86 -9.26 7.95 -3.39
C LEU A 86 -8.24 8.80 -4.18
N VAL A 87 -8.04 8.51 -5.47
CA VAL A 87 -7.21 9.35 -6.35
C VAL A 87 -8.03 10.57 -6.79
N GLY A 88 -7.53 11.76 -6.50
CA GLY A 88 -8.15 13.03 -6.83
C GLY A 88 -8.04 13.36 -8.32
N ARG A 89 -8.82 14.36 -8.74
CA ARG A 89 -8.74 14.91 -10.10
C ARG A 89 -7.37 15.57 -10.32
N GLY A 90 -6.68 15.17 -11.38
CA GLY A 90 -5.37 15.71 -11.75
C GLY A 90 -4.20 15.19 -10.92
N GLU A 91 -4.42 14.28 -9.95
CA GLU A 91 -3.32 13.61 -9.26
C GLU A 91 -2.68 12.56 -10.17
N SER A 92 -1.35 12.52 -10.16
CA SER A 92 -0.58 11.41 -10.72
C SER A 92 -0.70 10.17 -9.83
N PHE A 93 -0.65 8.98 -10.42
CA PHE A 93 -0.74 7.75 -9.64
C PHE A 93 0.19 6.64 -10.14
N SER A 94 0.46 5.67 -9.28
CA SER A 94 0.93 4.34 -9.72
C SER A 94 0.20 3.23 -8.98
N PHE A 95 0.28 2.03 -9.55
CA PHE A 95 -0.14 0.81 -8.89
C PHE A 95 1.07 -0.08 -8.65
N ARG A 96 1.22 -0.58 -7.41
CA ARG A 96 2.31 -1.46 -7.00
C ARG A 96 1.81 -2.72 -6.34
N LEU A 97 2.35 -3.86 -6.76
CA LEU A 97 1.98 -5.18 -6.29
C LEU A 97 3.18 -5.84 -5.59
N HIS A 98 3.04 -6.11 -4.30
CA HIS A 98 4.09 -6.69 -3.49
C HIS A 98 3.74 -8.13 -3.10
N LYS A 99 4.26 -9.08 -3.90
CA LYS A 99 3.98 -10.51 -3.77
C LYS A 99 4.81 -11.19 -2.68
N ARG A 100 4.16 -11.83 -1.69
CA ARG A 100 4.81 -12.68 -0.68
C ARG A 100 4.01 -13.95 -0.40
N GLY A 101 4.71 -15.07 -0.26
CA GLY A 101 4.14 -16.38 0.03
C GLY A 101 3.33 -16.98 -1.13
N SER A 102 2.56 -18.03 -0.81
CA SER A 102 1.75 -18.75 -1.80
C SER A 102 0.45 -18.00 -2.11
N HIS A 103 0.24 -17.70 -3.40
CA HIS A 103 -0.90 -16.95 -3.92
C HIS A 103 -1.27 -17.44 -5.34
N ARG A 104 -2.42 -17.02 -5.88
CA ARG A 104 -2.90 -17.40 -7.23
C ARG A 104 -2.53 -16.38 -8.33
N LEU A 105 -1.60 -15.47 -8.05
CA LEU A 105 -1.11 -14.46 -8.99
C LEU A 105 0.08 -14.99 -9.81
N GLU A 106 -0.21 -15.86 -10.78
CA GLU A 106 0.80 -16.60 -11.57
C GLU A 106 1.58 -15.73 -12.56
N LYS A 107 0.92 -14.73 -13.16
CA LYS A 107 1.55 -13.80 -14.11
C LYS A 107 2.71 -13.03 -13.46
N PRO A 108 3.77 -12.68 -14.21
CA PRO A 108 4.83 -11.78 -13.74
C PRO A 108 4.26 -10.49 -13.12
N THR A 109 4.86 -10.03 -12.02
CA THR A 109 4.39 -8.82 -11.31
C THR A 109 4.29 -7.59 -12.23
N PRO A 110 5.29 -7.28 -13.09
CA PRO A 110 5.19 -6.11 -13.98
C PRO A 110 4.03 -6.20 -14.98
N GLU A 111 3.68 -7.42 -15.42
CA GLU A 111 2.56 -7.64 -16.33
C GLU A 111 1.23 -7.35 -15.63
N LEU A 112 1.04 -7.88 -14.41
CA LEU A 112 -0.14 -7.59 -13.59
C LEU A 112 -0.25 -6.11 -13.23
N GLU A 113 0.87 -5.46 -12.89
CA GLU A 113 0.88 -4.03 -12.58
C GLU A 113 0.44 -3.20 -13.78
N ARG A 114 0.92 -3.53 -14.99
CA ARG A 114 0.53 -2.85 -16.22
C ARG A 114 -0.94 -3.07 -16.57
N GLU A 115 -1.42 -4.32 -16.49
CA GLU A 115 -2.81 -4.67 -16.80
C GLU A 115 -3.78 -3.96 -15.85
N ILE A 116 -3.54 -4.06 -14.54
CA ILE A 116 -4.39 -3.41 -13.55
C ILE A 116 -4.25 -1.88 -13.65
N GLY A 117 -3.04 -1.35 -13.81
CA GLY A 117 -2.78 0.08 -13.97
C GLY A 117 -3.55 0.71 -15.13
N ALA A 118 -3.63 0.02 -16.28
CA ALA A 118 -4.41 0.49 -17.43
C ALA A 118 -5.91 0.59 -17.13
N GLU A 119 -6.46 -0.39 -16.40
CA GLU A 119 -7.87 -0.37 -15.98
C GLU A 119 -8.14 0.72 -14.94
N LEU A 120 -7.21 0.95 -14.01
CA LEU A 120 -7.30 2.04 -13.03
C LEU A 120 -7.28 3.41 -13.71
N GLN A 121 -6.41 3.62 -14.71
CA GLN A 121 -6.36 4.88 -15.45
C GLN A 121 -7.70 5.19 -16.11
N LYS A 122 -8.30 4.21 -16.79
CA LYS A 122 -9.64 4.35 -17.40
C LYS A 122 -10.70 4.70 -16.37
N ALA A 123 -10.74 3.99 -15.25
CA ALA A 123 -11.73 4.19 -14.20
C ALA A 123 -11.62 5.59 -13.56
N ILE A 124 -10.40 6.05 -13.30
CA ILE A 124 -10.14 7.39 -12.75
C ILE A 124 -10.51 8.47 -13.78
N GLU A 125 -10.15 8.29 -15.06
CA GLU A 125 -10.52 9.21 -16.15
C GLU A 125 -12.04 9.33 -16.27
N GLN A 126 -12.76 8.21 -16.29
CA GLN A 126 -14.22 8.18 -16.35
C GLN A 126 -14.88 8.91 -15.17
N ARG A 127 -14.35 8.73 -13.96
CA ARG A 127 -14.89 9.35 -12.75
C ARG A 127 -14.56 10.86 -12.64
N THR A 128 -13.35 11.26 -13.03
CA THR A 128 -12.84 12.63 -12.81
C THR A 128 -12.95 13.54 -14.03
N GLY A 129 -13.21 12.97 -15.22
CA GLY A 129 -13.22 13.67 -16.50
C GLY A 129 -11.82 14.11 -16.99
N VAL A 130 -10.76 13.67 -16.32
CA VAL A 130 -9.37 14.01 -16.66
C VAL A 130 -8.54 12.74 -16.66
N LYS A 131 -7.80 12.50 -17.74
CA LYS A 131 -6.87 11.37 -17.80
C LYS A 131 -5.75 11.57 -16.77
N PRO A 132 -5.61 10.71 -15.75
CA PRO A 132 -4.54 10.85 -14.77
C PRO A 132 -3.19 10.43 -15.37
N GLU A 133 -2.13 11.07 -14.91
CA GLU A 133 -0.75 10.69 -15.25
C GLU A 133 -0.33 9.44 -14.47
N VAL A 134 0.31 8.49 -15.17
CA VAL A 134 0.89 7.30 -14.53
C VAL A 134 2.36 7.58 -14.25
N GLU A 135 2.68 7.89 -12.99
CA GLU A 135 4.03 8.24 -12.52
C GLU A 135 4.58 7.11 -11.62
N LEU A 136 5.61 6.42 -12.08
CA LEU A 136 6.12 5.22 -11.45
C LEU A 136 7.13 5.48 -10.31
N GLU A 137 7.76 6.64 -10.28
CA GLU A 137 8.84 6.98 -9.34
C GLU A 137 8.36 7.82 -8.16
N THR A 138 7.62 8.90 -8.44
CA THR A 138 7.15 9.87 -7.44
C THR A 138 5.69 10.29 -7.66
N PRO A 139 4.74 9.34 -7.63
CA PRO A 139 3.32 9.66 -7.80
C PRO A 139 2.78 10.48 -6.62
N ASP A 140 1.74 11.27 -6.88
CA ASP A 140 0.94 11.88 -5.82
C ASP A 140 0.25 10.80 -4.97
N VAL A 141 -0.23 9.73 -5.63
CA VAL A 141 -0.89 8.58 -5.00
C VAL A 141 -0.33 7.26 -5.52
N GLU A 142 0.21 6.43 -4.64
CA GLU A 142 0.51 5.03 -4.94
C GLU A 142 -0.60 4.13 -4.39
N ILE A 143 -1.32 3.43 -5.27
CA ILE A 143 -2.23 2.34 -4.91
C ILE A 143 -1.36 1.09 -4.69
N SER A 144 -1.30 0.60 -3.45
CA SER A 144 -0.42 -0.49 -3.05
C SER A 144 -1.23 -1.72 -2.68
N ALA A 145 -0.90 -2.85 -3.31
CA ALA A 145 -1.44 -4.17 -3.02
C ALA A 145 -0.36 -5.04 -2.35
N GLU A 146 -0.51 -5.26 -1.06
CA GLU A 146 0.37 -6.10 -0.23
C GLU A 146 -0.20 -7.52 -0.15
N VAL A 147 0.35 -8.42 -0.96
CA VAL A 147 -0.04 -9.84 -1.01
C VAL A 147 0.68 -10.59 0.08
N LEU A 148 -0.06 -11.14 1.05
CA LEU A 148 0.44 -11.88 2.19
C LEU A 148 -0.17 -13.29 2.18
N GLY A 149 0.41 -14.16 1.33
CA GLY A 149 -0.11 -15.49 1.08
C GLY A 149 -1.51 -15.43 0.42
N PRO A 150 -2.54 -16.09 0.99
CA PRO A 150 -3.86 -16.17 0.38
C PRO A 150 -4.67 -14.86 0.42
N LEU A 151 -4.24 -13.87 1.21
CA LEU A 151 -4.92 -12.58 1.35
C LEU A 151 -4.07 -11.45 0.78
N THR A 152 -4.74 -10.48 0.16
CA THR A 152 -4.14 -9.24 -0.33
C THR A 152 -4.82 -8.05 0.33
N TYR A 153 -4.00 -7.15 0.84
CA TYR A 153 -4.43 -5.89 1.42
C TYR A 153 -4.15 -4.75 0.46
N VAL A 154 -5.17 -3.98 0.11
CA VAL A 154 -5.05 -2.87 -0.83
C VAL A 154 -5.30 -1.55 -0.12
N GLY A 155 -4.42 -0.58 -0.35
CA GLY A 155 -4.47 0.74 0.26
C GLY A 155 -3.79 1.79 -0.60
N ILE A 156 -3.63 3.00 -0.06
CA ILE A 156 -2.90 4.07 -0.73
C ILE A 156 -1.76 4.63 0.11
N LEU A 157 -0.70 5.08 -0.54
CA LEU A 157 0.29 5.99 0.03
C LEU A 157 0.22 7.32 -0.73
N ARG A 158 0.31 8.44 -0.02
CA ARG A 158 0.49 9.75 -0.65
C ARG A 158 1.98 10.05 -0.78
N GLY A 159 2.39 10.60 -1.92
CA GLY A 159 3.78 10.99 -2.18
C GLY A 159 4.35 11.93 -1.11
N SER A 160 3.49 12.77 -0.52
CA SER A 160 3.83 13.70 0.57
C SER A 160 4.21 13.03 1.90
N TRP A 161 3.97 11.73 2.08
CA TRP A 161 4.28 11.03 3.34
C TRP A 161 5.70 10.47 3.40
N SER A 162 6.34 10.32 2.24
CA SER A 162 7.63 9.68 2.13
C SER A 162 8.77 10.65 2.42
N PHE A 163 9.72 10.22 3.25
CA PHE A 163 11.02 10.89 3.41
C PHE A 163 12.00 10.55 2.27
N ARG A 164 11.52 10.01 1.13
CA ARG A 164 12.39 9.85 -0.06
C ARG A 164 12.96 11.22 -0.36
N ALA A 165 14.25 11.40 -0.08
CA ALA A 165 15.01 12.56 -0.50
C ALA A 165 14.71 12.69 -1.99
N ARG A 166 14.01 13.76 -2.38
CA ARG A 166 13.95 14.19 -3.78
C ARG A 166 15.40 14.24 -4.21
N LYS A 167 15.85 13.28 -5.02
CA LYS A 167 17.14 13.40 -5.70
C LYS A 167 16.97 14.62 -6.59
N ARG A 168 17.57 15.73 -6.15
CA ARG A 168 17.83 16.89 -7.00
C ARG A 168 18.91 16.52 -8.00
#